data_AF-A0A5D4NWG4-F1
#
_entry.id   AF-A0A5D4NWG4-F1
#
_cell.length_a   1.000
_cell.length_b   1.000
_cell.length_c   1.000
_cell.angle_alpha   90.00
_cell.angle_beta   90.00
_cell.angle_gamma   90.00
#
_symmetry.space_group_name_H-M   'P 1'
#
loop_
_entity.id
_entity.type
_entity.pdbx_description
1 polymer ?
#
loop_
_entity_poly.entity_id
_entity_poly.type
_entity_poly.pdbx_seq_one_letter_code
_entity_poly.pdbx_strand_id
1 'polypeptide(L)'
;MMEVKQAQKYYNGTLTFINNFQEQSEEEEILVKEKRLMEIYSFGEDSESDFAVLDDVNTLKNLMAFAEVTRYKERLLADMTVEERDEVTKRIIKNLDEFHVKPVGYEIKKDSIVVAWYLNSVINTFRFSDQSTALVD
;
A
#
# COMPACT_ATOMS: atom_id res chain seq x y z
N MET A 1 -0.81 -7.84 14.65
CA MET A 1 0.29 -7.33 15.49
C MET A 1 1.66 -7.31 14.79
N MET A 2 1.97 -8.21 13.84
CA MET A 2 3.28 -8.23 13.14
C MET A 2 3.43 -7.10 12.11
N GLU A 3 2.34 -6.78 11.41
CA GLU A 3 2.24 -5.74 10.38
C GLU A 3 2.36 -4.32 10.95
N VAL A 4 1.80 -4.08 12.14
CA VAL A 4 1.92 -2.83 12.90
C VAL A 4 3.39 -2.47 13.14
N LYS A 5 4.23 -3.46 13.45
CA LYS A 5 5.68 -3.28 13.64
C LYS A 5 6.42 -3.06 12.31
N GLN A 6 5.97 -3.67 11.22
CA GLN A 6 6.59 -3.48 9.90
C GLN A 6 6.27 -2.11 9.33
N ALA A 7 5.02 -1.64 9.44
CA ALA A 7 4.64 -0.30 9.00
C ALA A 7 5.45 0.79 9.72
N GLN A 8 5.59 0.69 11.05
CA GLN A 8 6.40 1.61 11.85
C GLN A 8 7.91 1.52 11.57
N LYS A 9 8.40 0.41 11.02
CA LYS A 9 9.82 0.27 10.62
C LYS A 9 10.15 1.10 9.39
N TYR A 10 9.21 1.23 8.46
CA TYR A 10 9.43 1.88 7.16
C TYR A 10 8.76 3.26 7.03
N TYR A 11 7.87 3.61 7.95
CA TYR A 11 7.22 4.91 8.03
C TYR A 11 7.51 5.59 9.37
N ASN A 12 8.17 6.74 9.33
CA ASN A 12 8.60 7.49 10.53
C ASN A 12 7.47 8.30 11.21
N GLY A 13 6.26 8.33 10.64
CA GLY A 13 5.12 9.05 11.22
C GLY A 13 4.27 8.20 12.17
N THR A 14 3.22 8.80 12.73
CA THR A 14 2.33 8.15 13.70
C THR A 14 1.05 7.68 13.02
N LEU A 15 1.06 6.47 12.47
CA LEU A 15 -0.12 5.85 11.89
C LEU A 15 -1.12 5.40 12.96
N THR A 16 -2.37 5.79 12.77
CA THR A 16 -3.55 5.24 13.45
C THR A 16 -4.02 4.02 12.67
N PHE A 17 -3.96 2.83 13.28
CA PHE A 17 -4.32 1.57 12.64
C PHE A 17 -5.82 1.28 12.70
N ILE A 18 -6.36 0.67 11.64
CA ILE A 18 -7.76 0.26 11.53
C ILE A 18 -7.86 -1.23 11.92
N ASN A 19 -8.63 -1.56 12.96
CA ASN A 19 -8.63 -2.86 13.67
C ASN A 19 -9.22 -4.08 12.91
N ASN A 20 -9.16 -4.15 11.58
CA ASN A 20 -9.88 -5.17 10.80
C ASN A 20 -9.05 -6.37 10.31
N PHE A 21 -7.85 -6.64 10.85
CA PHE A 21 -7.00 -7.71 10.33
C PHE A 21 -7.33 -9.09 10.92
N GLN A 22 -7.89 -9.99 10.09
CA GLN A 22 -8.02 -11.42 10.35
C GLN A 22 -6.69 -12.11 10.03
N GLU A 23 -5.78 -12.15 11.01
CA GLU A 23 -4.38 -12.58 10.83
C GLU A 23 -4.16 -14.05 10.42
N GLN A 24 -5.16 -14.93 10.46
CA GLN A 24 -4.93 -16.37 10.25
C GLN A 24 -5.34 -16.90 8.87
N SER A 25 -6.37 -16.33 8.23
CA SER A 25 -6.79 -16.79 6.89
C SER A 25 -5.87 -16.30 5.77
N GLU A 26 -5.14 -15.20 6.01
CA GLU A 26 -4.31 -14.56 4.98
C GLU A 26 -2.98 -15.30 4.76
N GLU A 27 -2.39 -15.93 5.78
CA GLU A 27 -1.09 -16.62 5.64
C GLU A 27 -1.16 -17.85 4.70
N GLU A 28 -2.19 -18.69 4.84
CA GLU A 28 -2.42 -19.81 3.92
C GLU A 28 -2.71 -19.33 2.49
N GLU A 29 -3.51 -18.26 2.34
CA GLU A 29 -3.82 -17.67 1.05
C GLU A 29 -2.56 -17.08 0.37
N ILE A 30 -1.67 -16.46 1.16
CA ILE A 30 -0.38 -15.92 0.71
C ILE A 30 0.52 -17.02 0.16
N LEU A 31 0.69 -18.13 0.89
CA LEU A 31 1.54 -19.24 0.45
C LEU A 31 1.01 -19.87 -0.84
N VAL A 32 -0.31 -20.02 -0.96
CA VAL A 32 -0.95 -20.52 -2.19
C VAL A 32 -0.72 -19.57 -3.36
N LYS A 33 -0.88 -18.25 -3.16
CA LYS A 33 -0.65 -17.23 -4.19
C LYS A 33 0.81 -17.21 -4.64
N GLU A 34 1.76 -17.26 -3.73
CA GLU A 34 3.19 -17.31 -4.03
C GLU A 34 3.53 -18.54 -4.87
N LYS A 35 3.11 -19.74 -4.43
CA LYS A 35 3.35 -20.98 -5.16
C LYS A 35 2.79 -20.91 -6.59
N ARG A 36 1.55 -20.42 -6.73
CA ARG A 36 0.92 -20.23 -8.04
C ARG A 36 1.71 -19.25 -8.93
N LEU A 37 2.22 -18.15 -8.38
CA LEU A 37 3.03 -17.19 -9.13
C LEU A 37 4.36 -17.81 -9.57
N MET A 38 5.02 -18.57 -8.70
CA MET A 38 6.25 -19.30 -9.04
C MET A 38 6.03 -20.37 -10.12
N GLU A 39 4.85 -20.99 -10.18
CA GLU A 39 4.51 -21.99 -11.21
C GLU A 39 4.19 -21.37 -12.58
N ILE A 40 3.63 -20.16 -12.62
CA ILE A 40 3.18 -19.51 -13.88
C ILE A 40 4.33 -18.83 -14.61
N TYR A 41 5.29 -18.25 -13.89
CA TYR A 41 6.38 -17.49 -14.50
C TYR A 41 7.66 -18.33 -14.52
N SER A 42 8.02 -18.81 -15.71
CA SER A 42 9.29 -19.50 -15.95
C SER A 42 10.44 -18.50 -15.79
N PHE A 43 11.47 -18.87 -15.03
CA PHE A 43 12.71 -18.11 -14.92
C PHE A 43 13.26 -17.83 -16.33
N GLY A 44 13.33 -16.55 -16.70
CA GLY A 44 13.63 -16.10 -18.05
C GLY A 44 14.84 -15.16 -18.07
N GLU A 45 15.79 -15.51 -18.92
CA GLU A 45 17.15 -14.99 -19.07
C GLU A 45 17.27 -13.46 -19.21
N ASP A 46 18.25 -12.94 -18.47
CA ASP A 46 19.03 -11.71 -18.64
C ASP A 46 18.60 -10.73 -19.74
N SER A 47 18.15 -9.54 -19.33
CA SER A 47 18.23 -8.34 -20.16
C SER A 47 18.97 -7.24 -19.41
N GLU A 48 20.14 -6.86 -19.92
CA GLU A 48 20.98 -5.78 -19.39
C GLU A 48 20.21 -4.45 -19.33
N SER A 49 19.96 -3.95 -18.11
CA SER A 49 19.64 -2.54 -17.89
C SER A 49 20.31 -2.03 -16.61
N ASP A 50 20.92 -0.85 -16.67
CA ASP A 50 21.76 -0.25 -15.62
C ASP A 50 21.01 0.28 -14.38
N PHE A 51 19.73 -0.06 -14.22
CA PHE A 51 19.02 0.17 -12.96
C PHE A 51 19.21 -1.05 -12.05
N ALA A 52 19.14 -0.86 -10.72
CA ALA A 52 19.00 -1.97 -9.79
C ALA A 52 17.60 -2.59 -9.97
N VAL A 53 17.40 -3.27 -11.09
CA VAL A 53 16.17 -3.98 -11.38
C VAL A 53 16.10 -5.14 -10.41
N LEU A 54 14.93 -5.38 -9.84
CA LEU A 54 14.66 -6.52 -8.98
C LEU A 54 14.58 -7.82 -9.81
N ASP A 55 15.47 -8.01 -10.80
CA ASP A 55 15.45 -9.10 -11.77
C ASP A 55 15.67 -10.47 -11.11
N ASP A 56 16.42 -10.50 -10.00
CA ASP A 56 16.61 -11.72 -9.20
C ASP A 56 15.43 -12.01 -8.25
N VAL A 57 14.41 -11.14 -8.20
CA VAL A 57 13.24 -11.29 -7.31
C VAL A 57 11.99 -11.48 -8.16
N ASN A 58 11.41 -12.69 -8.14
CA ASN A 58 10.19 -12.97 -8.90
C ASN A 58 8.89 -12.52 -8.20
N THR A 59 8.92 -12.40 -6.88
CA THR A 59 7.75 -12.07 -6.06
C THR A 59 8.12 -11.18 -4.89
N LEU A 60 7.31 -10.15 -4.65
CA LEU A 60 7.39 -9.31 -3.46
C LEU A 60 6.19 -9.59 -2.56
N LYS A 61 6.44 -9.57 -1.24
CA LYS A 61 5.43 -9.77 -0.20
C LYS A 61 5.38 -8.56 0.72
N ASN A 62 4.22 -8.34 1.33
CA ASN A 62 4.00 -7.30 2.34
C ASN A 62 4.36 -5.89 1.85
N LEU A 63 4.09 -5.60 0.57
CA LEU A 63 4.28 -4.28 0.01
C LEU A 63 3.21 -3.33 0.55
N MET A 64 3.66 -2.26 1.19
CA MET A 64 2.79 -1.21 1.69
C MET A 64 2.88 0.00 0.77
N ALA A 65 1.72 0.46 0.32
CA ALA A 65 1.59 1.73 -0.38
C ALA A 65 1.15 2.81 0.60
N PHE A 66 1.62 4.02 0.35
CA PHE A 66 1.26 5.22 1.07
C PHE A 66 0.75 6.25 0.06
N ALA A 67 -0.39 6.86 0.34
CA ALA A 67 -0.85 8.06 -0.35
C ALA A 67 -0.80 9.24 0.61
N GLU A 68 -0.24 10.35 0.15
CA GLU A 68 -0.30 11.63 0.84
C GLU A 68 -1.31 12.55 0.13
N VAL A 69 -2.42 12.82 0.81
CA VAL A 69 -3.47 13.69 0.31
C VAL A 69 -3.25 15.07 0.89
N THR A 70 -3.02 16.09 0.06
CA THR A 70 -2.81 17.50 0.49
C THR A 70 -4.00 18.39 0.21
N ARG A 71 -4.94 17.92 -0.61
CA ARG A 71 -6.13 18.64 -1.04
C ARG A 71 -7.35 17.72 -1.07
N TYR A 72 -8.50 18.25 -0.68
CA TYR A 72 -9.77 17.56 -0.85
C TYR A 72 -10.75 18.47 -1.58
N LYS A 73 -11.22 18.02 -2.75
CA LYS A 73 -11.90 18.85 -3.75
C LYS A 73 -11.01 20.05 -4.12
N GLU A 74 -11.52 21.27 -3.98
CA GLU A 74 -10.80 22.50 -4.34
C GLU A 74 -10.09 23.17 -3.15
N ARG A 75 -10.14 22.57 -1.95
CA ARG A 75 -9.61 23.18 -0.72
C ARG A 75 -8.39 22.43 -0.20
N LEU A 76 -7.32 23.17 0.14
CA LEU A 76 -6.12 22.62 0.76
C LEU A 76 -6.46 22.14 2.18
N LEU A 77 -5.88 21.01 2.58
CA LEU A 77 -6.06 20.49 3.95
C LEU A 77 -5.39 21.39 5.00
N ALA A 78 -4.40 22.17 4.60
CA ALA A 78 -3.78 23.20 5.43
C ALA A 78 -4.77 24.32 5.83
N ASP A 79 -5.80 24.57 5.02
CA ASP A 79 -6.82 25.59 5.27
C ASP A 79 -8.03 25.03 6.04
N MET A 80 -8.02 23.74 6.38
CA MET A 80 -9.10 23.05 7.09
C MET A 80 -8.85 23.01 8.60
N THR A 81 -9.92 23.07 9.39
CA THR A 81 -9.84 22.80 10.82
C THR A 81 -9.52 21.32 11.07
N VAL A 82 -9.16 20.98 12.32
CA VAL A 82 -8.88 19.59 12.71
C VAL A 82 -10.12 18.73 12.51
N GLU A 83 -11.29 19.23 12.89
CA GLU A 83 -12.57 18.53 12.78
C GLU A 83 -12.97 18.29 11.31
N GLU A 84 -12.72 19.27 10.43
CA GLU A 84 -12.93 19.13 8.99
C GLU A 84 -12.00 18.05 8.41
N ARG A 85 -10.73 18.02 8.81
CA ARG A 85 -9.79 16.98 8.38
C ARG A 85 -10.17 15.59 8.88
N ASP A 86 -10.68 15.48 10.10
CA ASP A 86 -11.17 14.21 10.64
C ASP A 86 -12.34 13.67 9.81
N GLU A 87 -13.28 14.55 9.41
CA GLU A 87 -14.41 14.16 8.56
C GLU A 87 -13.95 13.75 7.16
N VAL A 88 -13.05 14.52 6.55
CA VAL A 88 -12.45 14.21 5.24
C VAL A 88 -11.72 12.87 5.29
N THR A 89 -10.93 12.62 6.33
CA THR A 89 -10.21 11.35 6.53
C THR A 89 -11.15 10.16 6.55
N LYS A 90 -12.26 10.25 7.31
CA LYS A 90 -13.29 9.19 7.36
C LYS A 90 -13.90 8.93 5.97
N ARG A 91 -14.15 9.99 5.19
CA ARG A 91 -14.68 9.86 3.82
C ARG A 91 -13.66 9.21 2.88
N ILE A 92 -12.38 9.59 2.96
CA ILE A 92 -11.31 8.98 2.15
C ILE A 92 -11.20 7.49 2.45
N ILE A 93 -11.13 7.12 3.73
CA ILE A 93 -11.03 5.72 4.16
C ILE A 93 -12.23 4.90 3.66
N LYS A 94 -13.45 5.44 3.83
CA LYS A 94 -14.67 4.77 3.36
C LYS A 94 -14.66 4.56 1.85
N ASN A 95 -14.29 5.58 1.07
CA ASN A 95 -14.25 5.46 -0.38
C ASN A 95 -13.20 4.45 -0.84
N LEU A 96 -12.03 4.40 -0.21
CA LEU A 96 -10.99 3.42 -0.55
C LEU A 96 -11.48 1.98 -0.33
N ASP A 97 -12.22 1.73 0.76
CA ASP A 97 -12.84 0.42 1.02
C ASP A 97 -13.84 0.02 -0.07
N GLU A 98 -14.62 0.98 -0.60
CA GLU A 98 -15.53 0.76 -1.74
C GLU A 98 -14.79 0.39 -3.04
N PHE A 99 -13.53 0.83 -3.21
CA PHE A 99 -12.66 0.46 -4.34
C PHE A 99 -11.85 -0.83 -4.08
N HIS A 100 -12.19 -1.61 -3.06
CA HIS A 100 -11.45 -2.81 -2.62
C HIS A 100 -10.01 -2.52 -2.17
N VAL A 101 -9.68 -1.26 -1.90
CA VAL A 101 -8.41 -0.85 -1.31
C VAL A 101 -8.64 -0.71 0.19
N LYS A 102 -8.36 -1.78 0.96
CA LYS A 102 -8.58 -1.78 2.41
C LYS A 102 -7.45 -1.04 3.13
N PRO A 103 -7.68 0.17 3.69
CA PRO A 103 -6.63 0.89 4.38
C PRO A 103 -6.26 0.18 5.68
N VAL A 104 -4.96 0.07 5.96
CA VAL A 104 -4.44 -0.52 7.19
C VAL A 104 -4.28 0.53 8.29
N GLY A 105 -4.07 1.78 7.88
CA GLY A 105 -3.91 2.90 8.80
C GLY A 105 -3.87 4.23 8.09
N TYR A 106 -3.91 5.30 8.89
CA TYR A 106 -3.86 6.67 8.41
C TYR A 106 -3.18 7.58 9.44
N GLU A 107 -2.65 8.71 8.99
CA GLU A 107 -2.13 9.77 9.84
C GLU A 107 -2.65 11.12 9.34
N ILE A 108 -3.13 11.95 10.27
CA ILE A 108 -3.57 13.32 9.98
C ILE A 108 -2.45 14.26 10.37
N LYS A 109 -1.84 14.91 9.37
CA LYS A 109 -0.80 15.93 9.55
C LYS A 109 -1.41 17.33 9.47
N LYS A 110 -0.56 18.35 9.63
CA LYS A 110 -0.99 19.77 9.60
C LYS A 110 -1.51 20.19 8.22
N ASP A 111 -1.00 19.60 7.16
CA ASP A 111 -1.25 19.99 5.77
C ASP A 111 -1.56 18.81 4.85
N SER A 112 -1.53 17.58 5.39
CA SER A 112 -1.83 16.37 4.64
C SER A 112 -2.53 15.30 5.47
N ILE A 113 -3.16 14.35 4.79
CA ILE A 113 -3.62 13.08 5.35
C ILE A 113 -2.83 11.99 4.63
N VAL A 114 -2.11 11.18 5.40
CA VAL A 114 -1.42 9.99 4.88
C VAL A 114 -2.30 8.78 5.10
N VAL A 115 -2.49 7.97 4.07
CA VAL A 115 -3.23 6.71 4.15
C VAL A 115 -2.30 5.58 3.71
N ALA A 116 -2.30 4.48 4.45
CA ALA A 116 -1.50 3.30 4.18
C ALA A 116 -2.40 2.09 3.90
N TRP A 117 -1.99 1.24 2.97
CA TRP A 117 -2.64 -0.05 2.69
C TRP A 117 -1.63 -1.05 2.13
N TYR A 118 -1.94 -2.34 2.21
CA TYR A 118 -1.17 -3.37 1.53
C TYR A 118 -1.58 -3.44 0.06
N LEU A 119 -0.60 -3.29 -0.83
CA LEU A 119 -0.74 -3.80 -2.20
C LEU A 119 -0.72 -5.33 -2.09
N ASN A 120 -1.63 -5.99 -2.81
CA ASN A 120 -1.84 -7.45 -2.85
C ASN A 120 -0.71 -8.25 -2.16
N SER A 121 -1.05 -9.05 -1.15
CA SER A 121 -0.11 -9.66 -0.20
C SER A 121 1.07 -10.41 -0.83
N VAL A 122 0.92 -10.87 -2.08
CA VAL A 122 2.03 -11.26 -2.97
C VAL A 122 1.81 -10.66 -4.36
N ILE A 123 2.82 -9.98 -4.91
CA ILE A 123 2.82 -9.47 -6.28
C ILE A 123 4.05 -9.96 -7.05
N ASN A 124 3.88 -10.20 -8.34
CA ASN A 124 5.00 -10.44 -9.25
C ASN A 124 5.70 -9.10 -9.57
N THR A 125 7.03 -9.09 -9.54
CA THR A 125 7.85 -7.88 -9.74
C THR A 125 7.68 -7.23 -11.11
N PHE A 126 7.51 -8.02 -12.18
CA PHE A 126 7.22 -7.48 -13.52
C PHE A 126 5.87 -6.76 -13.58
N ARG A 127 4.86 -7.23 -12.84
CA ARG A 127 3.57 -6.52 -12.75
C ARG A 127 3.62 -5.33 -11.81
N PHE A 128 4.52 -5.36 -10.83
CA PHE A 128 4.72 -4.25 -9.90
C PHE A 128 5.27 -3.02 -10.63
N SER A 129 6.24 -3.19 -11.54
CA SER A 129 6.74 -2.08 -12.35
C SER A 129 5.61 -1.43 -13.18
N ASP A 130 4.79 -2.23 -13.86
CA ASP A 130 3.68 -1.72 -14.68
C ASP A 130 2.63 -0.94 -13.87
N GLN A 131 2.29 -1.46 -12.68
CA GLN A 131 1.36 -0.77 -11.77
C GLN A 131 1.98 0.47 -11.12
N SER A 132 3.29 0.47 -10.87
CA SER A 132 3.99 1.64 -10.34
C SER A 132 4.01 2.80 -11.34
N THR A 133 4.20 2.52 -12.64
CA THR A 133 4.12 3.54 -13.69
C THR A 133 2.71 4.13 -13.83
N ALA A 134 1.66 3.32 -13.68
CA ALA A 134 0.28 3.80 -13.71
C ALA A 134 -0.14 4.62 -12.48
N LEU A 135 0.66 4.64 -11.41
CA LEU A 135 0.45 5.50 -10.24
C LEU A 135 1.15 6.87 -10.37
N VAL A 136 2.01 7.04 -11.39
CA VAL A 136 2.75 8.27 -11.66
C VAL A 136 2.07 9.14 -12.73
N ASP A 137 1.20 8.56 -13.55
CA ASP A 137 0.35 9.23 -14.56
C ASP A 137 -1.06 9.54 -14.04
#